data_AF-A0A7S4IQB3-F1
#
_entry.id   AF-A0A7S4IQB3-F1
#
_cell.length_a   1.000
_cell.length_b   1.000
_cell.length_c   1.000
_cell.angle_alpha   90.00
_cell.angle_beta   90.00
_cell.angle_gamma   90.00
#
_symmetry.space_group_name_H-M   'P 1'
#
loop_
_entity.id
_entity.type
_entity.pdbx_description
1 polymer ?
#
loop_
_entity_poly.entity_id
_entity_poly.type
_entity_poly.pdbx_seq_one_letter_code
_entity_poly.pdbx_strand_id
1 'polypeptide(L)'
;WNDVHPGGPDGPAANILGQFGMGRSVAVRRGVSGRRGEFEIDNTGGDFGGNGGFGRTVVWRDVKGLANDPDQPYNLKVKLLSEAGFGLAAAVPFNVRGHRGIVVYLGRASADPDKMRSHLNEEYLRGATDVIGAVSALRRPRQACIEQRRNEAKSALRRAKIKIFAYLHTRRKNADGTFPSITEFGTSIMGLSGKVGPGGGRMSIPLGNEEGKQPGDEEHVEETGPLQGYSCAEACEKSTENVKDHAVMWSRKIFGGGVLPPPVMPLNQAIFGTVFAFVSMIIVLELNLYIRRESDGTIGFIMGPIASLQTMGYGLTQAPAAQPRNMILANLISVPTAIIFRYIYRPAAVWKSSLVVALTVGMQTSMGITHPPATAMAFLFAISKNSLDTDWKNFGLVLIANMVVIGTDTIFNNLSQQRQYPTYWGHLPAWLWKKIQECGTKKEEEEEEERG
;
A
#
# COMPACT_ATOMS: atom_id res chain seq x y z
N TRP A 1 32.27 -19.22 13.25
CA TRP A 1 31.77 -19.40 14.63
C TRP A 1 30.34 -19.93 14.51
N ASN A 2 30.10 -21.15 14.02
CA ASN A 2 30.56 -22.49 14.49
C ASN A 2 29.90 -22.80 15.86
N ASP A 3 29.25 -23.95 16.12
CA ASP A 3 29.26 -25.29 15.49
C ASP A 3 27.81 -25.86 15.31
N VAL A 4 27.42 -26.89 14.51
CA VAL A 4 27.99 -28.20 14.07
C VAL A 4 27.71 -29.35 15.08
N HIS A 5 27.09 -30.52 14.77
CA HIS A 5 26.65 -31.05 13.46
C HIS A 5 25.22 -31.70 13.28
N PRO A 6 24.90 -33.00 13.57
CA PRO A 6 24.22 -33.78 12.50
C PRO A 6 23.01 -34.69 12.85
N GLY A 7 22.13 -34.88 11.84
CA GLY A 7 21.51 -36.17 11.44
C GLY A 7 20.44 -36.86 12.31
N GLY A 8 19.25 -37.12 11.72
CA GLY A 8 18.24 -38.05 12.25
C GLY A 8 16.82 -37.80 11.70
N PRO A 9 15.99 -38.82 11.39
CA PRO A 9 14.78 -38.65 10.58
C PRO A 9 13.46 -38.58 11.38
N ASP A 10 12.38 -38.34 10.62
CA ASP A 10 10.95 -38.55 10.93
C ASP A 10 10.22 -37.59 11.90
N GLY A 11 9.19 -36.93 11.36
CA GLY A 11 8.26 -36.07 12.13
C GLY A 11 7.29 -35.28 11.24
N PRO A 12 6.01 -35.68 11.10
CA PRO A 12 5.05 -35.04 10.19
C PRO A 12 4.45 -33.75 10.79
N ALA A 13 5.26 -32.71 10.98
CA ALA A 13 4.83 -31.42 11.56
C ALA A 13 4.72 -30.27 10.53
N ALA A 14 5.30 -30.41 9.33
CA ALA A 14 5.39 -29.31 8.36
C ALA A 14 4.09 -29.02 7.58
N ASN A 15 3.05 -29.86 7.70
CA ASN A 15 1.88 -29.86 6.81
C ASN A 15 0.64 -29.10 7.33
N ILE A 16 0.76 -28.29 8.39
CA ILE A 16 -0.35 -27.49 8.97
C ILE A 16 -0.16 -25.98 8.70
N LEU A 17 0.53 -25.63 7.61
CA LEU A 17 0.73 -24.23 7.17
C LEU A 17 -0.28 -23.75 6.10
N GLY A 18 -1.17 -24.64 5.62
CA GLY A 18 -2.04 -24.38 4.46
C GLY A 18 -3.49 -23.93 4.74
N GLN A 19 -3.97 -23.90 5.99
CA GLN A 19 -5.42 -23.75 6.26
C GLN A 19 -5.88 -22.41 6.87
N PHE A 20 -4.98 -21.49 7.20
CA PHE A 20 -5.37 -20.17 7.74
C PHE A 20 -5.47 -19.08 6.67
N GLY A 21 -6.61 -19.05 5.99
CA GLY A 21 -6.99 -17.89 5.18
C GLY A 21 -7.15 -16.65 6.08
N MET A 22 -6.29 -15.64 5.90
CA MET A 22 -6.34 -14.38 6.66
C MET A 22 -7.55 -13.52 6.28
N GLY A 23 -8.73 -13.89 6.76
CA GLY A 23 -9.95 -13.08 6.71
C GLY A 23 -9.79 -11.82 7.58
N ARG A 24 -9.71 -10.64 6.94
CA ARG A 24 -9.68 -9.35 7.65
C ARG A 24 -11.01 -9.08 8.35
N SER A 25 -11.07 -9.24 9.67
CA SER A 25 -12.11 -8.61 10.52
C SER A 25 -11.63 -8.40 11.96
N VAL A 26 -10.80 -7.37 12.16
CA VAL A 26 -10.36 -6.94 13.50
C VAL A 26 -11.42 -6.02 14.13
N ALA A 27 -12.28 -6.59 14.97
CA ALA A 27 -13.33 -5.88 15.70
C ALA A 27 -12.88 -5.47 17.12
N VAL A 28 -12.08 -4.40 17.23
CA VAL A 28 -11.75 -3.79 18.53
C VAL A 28 -12.88 -2.84 18.95
N ARG A 29 -13.67 -3.20 19.97
CA ARG A 29 -14.72 -2.35 20.54
C ARG A 29 -14.26 -1.76 21.88
N ARG A 30 -14.52 -0.47 22.07
CA ARG A 30 -14.31 0.24 23.35
C ARG A 30 -15.50 -0.09 24.27
N GLY A 31 -15.24 -0.64 25.45
CA GLY A 31 -16.28 -0.76 26.48
C GLY A 31 -16.63 0.63 27.01
N VAL A 32 -17.91 1.01 26.92
CA VAL A 32 -18.46 2.21 27.58
C VAL A 32 -19.17 1.73 28.83
N SER A 33 -18.88 2.37 29.97
CA SER A 33 -19.46 2.02 31.26
C SER A 33 -20.96 2.31 31.30
N GLY A 34 -21.77 1.26 31.50
CA GLY A 34 -23.20 1.34 31.76
C GLY A 34 -23.60 0.15 32.62
N ARG A 35 -24.20 0.40 33.80
CA ARG A 35 -24.44 -0.64 34.82
C ARG A 35 -25.62 -1.54 34.44
N ARG A 36 -25.42 -2.86 34.46
CA ARG A 36 -26.16 -3.89 35.23
C ARG A 36 -25.82 -5.29 34.69
N GLY A 37 -25.77 -6.28 35.58
CA GLY A 37 -25.22 -7.61 35.31
C GLY A 37 -23.85 -7.74 35.95
N GLU A 38 -23.78 -8.38 37.11
CA GLU A 38 -22.54 -8.54 37.88
C GLU A 38 -21.56 -9.46 37.16
N PHE A 39 -20.47 -8.88 36.68
CA PHE A 39 -19.22 -9.61 36.48
C PHE A 39 -18.49 -9.59 37.82
N GLU A 40 -18.56 -10.69 38.56
CA GLU A 40 -17.66 -10.93 39.68
C GLU A 40 -16.26 -11.16 39.10
N ILE A 41 -15.51 -10.07 38.98
CA ILE A 41 -14.07 -10.14 38.73
C ILE A 41 -13.46 -10.56 40.05
N ASP A 42 -13.08 -11.84 40.16
CA ASP A 42 -12.37 -12.35 41.33
C ASP A 42 -11.11 -11.51 41.54
N ASN A 43 -11.13 -10.73 42.61
CA ASN A 43 -10.22 -9.61 42.82
C ASN A 43 -9.07 -10.06 43.74
N THR A 44 -8.51 -11.23 43.43
CA THR A 44 -7.33 -11.76 44.11
C THR A 44 -6.11 -10.93 43.72
N GLY A 45 -5.56 -10.21 44.70
CA GLY A 45 -4.48 -9.24 44.50
C GLY A 45 -3.20 -9.89 44.02
N GLY A 46 -2.99 -9.90 42.70
CA GLY A 46 -1.73 -10.19 42.03
C GLY A 46 -1.08 -8.91 41.52
N ASP A 47 0.17 -8.69 41.89
CA ASP A 47 0.92 -7.46 41.62
C ASP A 47 1.00 -7.13 40.11
N PHE A 48 0.48 -5.97 39.69
CA PHE A 48 0.48 -5.53 38.28
C PHE A 48 1.83 -4.87 37.90
N GLY A 49 2.92 -5.55 38.26
CA GLY A 49 4.29 -5.11 38.02
C GLY A 49 5.15 -6.21 37.39
N GLY A 50 5.43 -6.11 36.09
CA GLY A 50 6.50 -6.86 35.45
C GLY A 50 6.10 -7.99 34.50
N ASN A 51 7.13 -8.52 33.86
CA ASN A 51 7.10 -9.49 32.78
C ASN A 51 6.60 -10.87 33.27
N GLY A 52 5.51 -11.40 32.71
CA GLY A 52 4.98 -12.72 33.10
C GLY A 52 3.94 -13.28 32.13
N GLY A 53 4.33 -14.29 31.34
CA GLY A 53 3.47 -14.93 30.32
C GLY A 53 2.44 -15.93 30.86
N PHE A 54 2.28 -16.05 32.18
CA PHE A 54 1.46 -17.07 32.83
C PHE A 54 0.24 -16.43 33.50
N GLY A 55 -0.98 -16.84 33.07
CA GLY A 55 -2.24 -16.43 33.73
C GLY A 55 -3.36 -15.85 32.85
N ARG A 56 -3.21 -15.77 31.51
CA ARG A 56 -4.31 -15.32 30.63
C ARG A 56 -5.15 -16.48 30.10
N THR A 57 -6.32 -16.70 30.68
CA THR A 57 -7.29 -17.71 30.23
C THR A 57 -7.78 -17.44 28.81
N VAL A 58 -7.77 -18.46 27.96
CA VAL A 58 -8.42 -18.42 26.64
C VAL A 58 -9.88 -18.83 26.83
N VAL A 59 -10.82 -17.96 26.46
CA VAL A 59 -12.25 -18.26 26.65
C VAL A 59 -12.83 -18.77 25.34
N TRP A 60 -13.12 -20.06 25.29
CA TRP A 60 -13.79 -20.71 24.15
C TRP A 60 -15.32 -20.63 24.28
N ARG A 61 -16.01 -20.32 23.18
CA ARG A 61 -17.47 -20.36 23.07
C ARG A 61 -17.89 -20.96 21.72
N ASP A 62 -18.96 -21.72 21.71
CA ASP A 62 -19.63 -22.16 20.48
C ASP A 62 -20.37 -20.98 19.83
N VAL A 63 -20.09 -20.75 18.56
CA VAL A 63 -20.69 -19.66 17.77
C VAL A 63 -22.17 -19.95 17.48
N LYS A 64 -22.53 -21.22 17.27
CA LYS A 64 -23.92 -21.62 17.01
C LYS A 64 -24.76 -21.52 18.27
N GLY A 65 -24.22 -21.93 19.42
CA GLY A 65 -24.79 -21.67 20.74
C GLY A 65 -25.02 -20.18 20.97
N LEU A 66 -23.99 -19.33 20.81
CA LEU A 66 -24.12 -17.88 20.96
C LEU A 66 -25.11 -17.23 19.97
N ALA A 67 -25.29 -17.78 18.77
CA ALA A 67 -26.21 -17.24 17.77
C ALA A 67 -27.68 -17.55 18.05
N ASN A 68 -27.96 -18.66 18.77
CA ASN A 68 -29.31 -19.16 19.06
C ASN A 68 -29.66 -19.08 20.56
N ASP A 69 -28.83 -18.41 21.35
CA ASP A 69 -29.03 -18.18 22.78
C ASP A 69 -30.25 -17.25 23.01
N PRO A 70 -31.35 -17.73 23.64
CA PRO A 70 -32.55 -16.92 23.84
C PRO A 70 -32.35 -15.79 24.85
N ASP A 71 -31.34 -15.88 25.71
CA ASP A 71 -31.03 -14.86 26.72
C ASP A 71 -30.13 -13.74 26.18
N GLN A 72 -29.61 -13.88 24.94
CA GLN A 72 -28.79 -12.86 24.30
C GLN A 72 -29.56 -12.01 23.27
N PRO A 73 -29.34 -10.68 23.24
CA PRO A 73 -29.98 -9.82 22.24
C PRO A 73 -29.44 -10.13 20.83
N TYR A 74 -30.37 -10.23 19.88
CA TYR A 74 -30.08 -10.58 18.48
C TYR A 74 -28.89 -9.79 17.89
N ASN A 75 -27.88 -10.52 17.43
CA ASN A 75 -26.67 -9.94 16.86
C ASN A 75 -26.38 -10.53 15.48
N LEU A 76 -26.71 -9.74 14.44
CA LEU A 76 -26.51 -10.09 13.03
C LEU A 76 -25.08 -10.59 12.74
N LYS A 77 -24.04 -10.08 13.42
CA LYS A 77 -22.67 -10.54 13.19
C LYS A 77 -22.43 -11.96 13.70
N VAL A 78 -23.00 -12.33 14.84
CA VAL A 78 -22.83 -13.67 15.41
C VAL A 78 -23.62 -14.68 14.59
N LYS A 79 -24.82 -14.30 14.14
CA LYS A 79 -25.62 -15.11 13.20
C LYS A 79 -24.90 -15.36 11.87
N LEU A 80 -24.39 -14.31 11.22
CA LEU A 80 -23.59 -14.44 9.99
C LEU A 80 -22.31 -15.26 10.18
N LEU A 81 -21.69 -15.24 11.37
CA LEU A 81 -20.54 -16.11 11.67
C LEU A 81 -20.94 -17.59 11.78
N SER A 82 -22.10 -17.88 12.39
CA SER A 82 -22.64 -19.25 12.43
C SER A 82 -23.04 -19.74 11.04
N GLU A 83 -23.65 -18.89 10.21
CA GLU A 83 -24.06 -19.21 8.83
C GLU A 83 -22.85 -19.41 7.92
N ALA A 84 -21.77 -18.63 8.10
CA ALA A 84 -20.50 -18.79 7.38
C ALA A 84 -19.66 -20.01 7.82
N GLY A 85 -20.20 -20.91 8.64
CA GLY A 85 -19.55 -22.17 9.04
C GLY A 85 -18.41 -22.02 10.05
N PHE A 86 -18.40 -20.96 10.86
CA PHE A 86 -17.54 -20.90 12.05
C PHE A 86 -18.24 -21.57 13.23
N GLY A 87 -17.56 -22.53 13.87
CA GLY A 87 -18.13 -23.31 14.99
C GLY A 87 -17.65 -22.84 16.36
N LEU A 88 -16.37 -22.49 16.50
CA LEU A 88 -15.79 -22.10 17.78
C LEU A 88 -15.12 -20.73 17.71
N ALA A 89 -15.33 -19.91 18.72
CA ALA A 89 -14.66 -18.64 18.93
C ALA A 89 -13.80 -18.70 20.20
N ALA A 90 -12.52 -18.30 20.10
CA ALA A 90 -11.65 -18.09 21.25
C ALA A 90 -11.41 -16.60 21.46
N ALA A 91 -11.71 -16.10 22.66
CA ALA A 91 -11.39 -14.75 23.08
C ALA A 91 -10.15 -14.74 23.98
N VAL A 92 -9.17 -13.90 23.64
CA VAL A 92 -7.94 -13.70 24.42
C VAL A 92 -7.76 -12.21 24.73
N PRO A 93 -7.66 -11.81 26.01
CA PRO A 93 -7.43 -10.41 26.38
C PRO A 93 -5.97 -9.99 26.21
N PHE A 94 -5.76 -8.72 25.85
CA PHE A 94 -4.45 -8.08 25.84
C PHE A 94 -4.48 -6.72 26.57
N ASN A 95 -3.31 -6.35 27.11
CA ASN A 95 -3.04 -5.03 27.63
C ASN A 95 -1.62 -4.63 27.21
N VAL A 96 -1.50 -3.74 26.24
CA VAL A 96 -0.19 -3.28 25.74
C VAL A 96 -0.09 -1.77 25.92
N ARG A 97 0.81 -1.32 26.80
CA ARG A 97 1.04 0.12 27.11
C ARG A 97 -0.25 0.87 27.47
N GLY A 98 -1.11 0.26 28.30
CA GLY A 98 -2.42 0.82 28.70
C GLY A 98 -3.53 0.66 27.66
N HIS A 99 -3.23 0.20 26.44
CA HIS A 99 -4.24 -0.15 25.45
C HIS A 99 -4.77 -1.56 25.71
N ARG A 100 -5.92 -1.62 26.38
CA ARG A 100 -6.65 -2.86 26.69
C ARG A 100 -7.62 -3.24 25.58
N GLY A 101 -7.73 -4.52 25.28
CA GLY A 101 -8.69 -5.06 24.33
C GLY A 101 -8.75 -6.58 24.36
N ILE A 102 -9.49 -7.15 23.41
CA ILE A 102 -9.56 -8.60 23.17
C ILE A 102 -9.24 -8.88 21.70
N VAL A 103 -8.61 -10.02 21.43
CA VAL A 103 -8.53 -10.64 20.11
C VAL A 103 -9.48 -11.82 20.09
N VAL A 104 -10.25 -11.95 19.01
CA VAL A 104 -11.18 -13.07 18.80
C VAL A 104 -10.66 -13.89 17.63
N TYR A 105 -10.38 -15.16 17.89
CA TYR A 105 -10.02 -16.16 16.89
C TYR A 105 -11.25 -17.00 16.55
N LEU A 106 -11.39 -17.37 15.28
CA LEU A 106 -12.55 -18.11 14.78
C LEU A 106 -12.09 -19.41 14.12
N GLY A 107 -12.55 -20.54 14.65
CA GLY A 107 -12.36 -21.88 14.10
C GLY A 107 -13.53 -22.30 13.21
N ARG A 108 -13.23 -22.96 12.09
CA ARG A 108 -14.25 -23.59 11.23
C ARG A 108 -15.02 -24.65 12.03
N ALA A 109 -16.31 -24.84 11.74
CA ALA A 109 -17.13 -25.88 12.35
C ALA A 109 -16.61 -27.31 12.04
N SER A 110 -15.85 -27.47 10.95
CA SER A 110 -15.19 -28.71 10.56
C SER A 110 -13.83 -28.96 11.25
N ALA A 111 -13.40 -28.08 12.16
CA ALA A 111 -12.11 -28.22 12.84
C ALA A 111 -12.24 -29.03 14.13
N ASP A 112 -11.23 -29.85 14.41
CA ASP A 112 -11.13 -30.70 15.60
C ASP A 112 -11.08 -29.84 16.90
N PRO A 113 -12.09 -29.95 17.79
CA PRO A 113 -12.20 -29.11 18.98
C PRO A 113 -11.10 -29.37 20.01
N ASP A 114 -10.60 -30.61 20.11
CA ASP A 114 -9.60 -30.99 21.11
C ASP A 114 -8.23 -30.49 20.68
N LYS A 115 -7.92 -30.53 19.38
CA LYS A 115 -6.73 -29.87 18.82
C LYS A 115 -6.79 -28.34 18.99
N MET A 116 -7.95 -27.73 18.76
CA MET A 116 -8.12 -26.28 18.96
C MET A 116 -7.94 -25.87 20.44
N ARG A 117 -8.42 -26.66 21.39
CA ARG A 117 -8.28 -26.41 22.84
C ARG A 117 -6.97 -26.94 23.45
N SER A 118 -6.06 -27.47 22.63
CA SER A 118 -4.77 -27.98 23.11
C SER A 118 -3.89 -26.87 23.70
N HIS A 119 -3.12 -27.20 24.73
CA HIS A 119 -2.25 -26.24 25.42
C HIS A 119 -1.31 -25.49 24.46
N LEU A 120 -0.70 -26.22 23.51
CA LEU A 120 0.20 -25.63 22.51
C LEU A 120 -0.51 -24.62 21.60
N ASN A 121 -1.77 -24.88 21.23
CA ASN A 121 -2.54 -23.93 20.44
C ASN A 121 -2.93 -22.71 21.29
N GLU A 122 -3.35 -22.89 22.55
CA GLU A 122 -3.65 -21.76 23.43
C GLU A 122 -2.43 -20.86 23.69
N GLU A 123 -1.25 -21.44 23.88
CA GLU A 123 0.01 -20.72 24.01
C GLU A 123 0.32 -19.89 22.75
N TYR A 124 0.13 -20.48 21.56
CA TYR A 124 0.22 -19.77 20.28
C TYR A 124 -0.81 -18.63 20.18
N LEU A 125 -2.07 -18.85 20.57
CA LEU A 125 -3.10 -17.80 20.56
C LEU A 125 -2.77 -16.64 21.51
N ARG A 126 -2.18 -16.93 22.68
CA ARG A 126 -1.68 -15.89 23.62
C ARG A 126 -0.55 -15.07 22.98
N GLY A 127 0.47 -15.72 22.41
CA GLY A 127 1.58 -15.04 21.74
C GLY A 127 1.15 -14.20 20.53
N ALA A 128 0.27 -14.74 19.68
CA ALA A 128 -0.30 -14.01 18.55
C ALA A 128 -1.14 -12.80 19.01
N THR A 129 -1.82 -12.91 20.16
CA THR A 129 -2.65 -11.84 20.73
C THR A 129 -1.80 -10.64 21.15
N ASP A 130 -0.63 -10.84 21.74
CA ASP A 130 0.26 -9.74 22.13
C ASP A 130 0.80 -8.97 20.91
N VAL A 131 1.13 -9.66 19.81
CA VAL A 131 1.56 -9.02 18.55
C VAL A 131 0.42 -8.22 17.92
N ILE A 132 -0.79 -8.78 17.85
CA ILE A 132 -1.98 -8.09 17.31
C ILE A 132 -2.34 -6.89 18.21
N GLY A 133 -2.26 -7.06 19.53
CA GLY A 133 -2.48 -6.01 20.52
C GLY A 133 -1.49 -4.85 20.39
N ALA A 134 -0.21 -5.14 20.17
CA ALA A 134 0.82 -4.14 19.91
C ALA A 134 0.57 -3.35 18.62
N VAL A 135 0.18 -4.04 17.53
CA VAL A 135 -0.21 -3.37 16.27
C VAL A 135 -1.45 -2.49 16.45
N SER A 136 -2.42 -2.93 17.26
CA SER A 136 -3.61 -2.14 17.63
C SER A 136 -3.24 -0.88 18.42
N ALA A 137 -2.37 -1.00 19.41
CA ALA A 137 -1.87 0.12 20.23
C ALA A 137 -1.13 1.17 19.37
N LEU A 138 -0.37 0.73 18.37
CA LEU A 138 0.36 1.62 17.44
C LEU A 138 -0.56 2.42 16.49
N ARG A 139 -1.86 2.11 16.39
CA ARG A 139 -2.77 2.76 15.42
C ARG A 139 -2.85 4.28 15.59
N ARG A 140 -3.02 4.77 16.82
CA ARG A 140 -3.11 6.22 17.13
C ARG A 140 -1.80 6.97 16.82
N PRO A 141 -0.63 6.61 17.38
CA PRO A 141 0.61 7.33 17.07
C PRO A 141 0.99 7.23 15.59
N ARG A 142 0.70 6.10 14.92
CA ARG A 142 0.88 5.97 13.47
C ARG A 142 0.02 6.95 12.68
N GLN A 143 -1.25 7.14 13.05
CA GLN A 143 -2.13 8.12 12.41
C GLN A 143 -1.62 9.55 12.63
N ALA A 144 -1.21 9.90 13.85
CA ALA A 144 -0.62 11.21 14.15
C ALA A 144 0.66 11.50 13.33
N CYS A 145 1.56 10.52 13.20
CA CYS A 145 2.77 10.66 12.37
C CYS A 145 2.45 10.85 10.87
N ILE A 146 1.41 10.18 10.35
CA ILE A 146 0.97 10.34 8.96
C ILE A 146 0.40 11.75 8.74
N GLU A 147 -0.39 12.25 9.69
CA GLU A 147 -0.96 13.59 9.64
C GLU A 147 0.11 14.69 9.75
N GLN A 148 1.07 14.53 10.66
CA GLN A 148 2.22 15.42 10.79
C GLN A 148 2.99 15.51 9.46
N ARG A 149 3.39 14.37 8.86
CA ARG A 149 4.09 14.35 7.56
C ARG A 149 3.26 15.00 6.44
N ARG A 150 1.94 14.84 6.46
CA ARG A 150 1.03 15.49 5.50
C ARG A 150 1.01 17.02 5.69
N ASN A 151 1.07 17.50 6.93
CA ASN A 151 1.10 18.92 7.25
C ASN A 151 2.49 19.53 6.98
N GLU A 152 3.57 18.82 7.27
CA GLU A 152 4.94 19.18 6.84
C GLU A 152 5.03 19.32 5.32
N ALA A 153 4.51 18.35 4.55
CA ALA A 153 4.48 18.39 3.09
C ALA A 153 3.67 19.60 2.57
N LYS A 154 2.46 19.86 3.11
CA LYS A 154 1.68 21.08 2.80
C LYS A 154 2.49 22.35 3.10
N SER A 155 3.18 22.41 4.24
CA SER A 155 3.98 23.56 4.64
C SER A 155 5.17 23.79 3.71
N ALA A 156 5.84 22.72 3.28
CA ALA A 156 6.95 22.78 2.32
C ALA A 156 6.45 23.24 0.95
N LEU A 157 5.30 22.77 0.50
CA LEU A 157 4.67 23.18 -0.76
C LEU A 157 4.20 24.65 -0.71
N ARG A 158 3.70 25.14 0.44
CA ARG A 158 3.42 26.57 0.69
C ARG A 158 4.71 27.41 0.66
N ARG A 159 5.79 26.98 1.33
CA ARG A 159 7.11 27.65 1.26
C ARG A 159 7.67 27.68 -0.17
N ALA A 160 7.55 26.58 -0.92
CA ALA A 160 7.97 26.52 -2.32
C ALA A 160 7.15 27.47 -3.21
N LYS A 161 5.82 27.49 -3.06
CA LYS A 161 4.94 28.46 -3.75
C LYS A 161 5.32 29.90 -3.45
N ILE A 162 5.59 30.24 -2.19
CA ILE A 162 6.02 31.60 -1.80
C ILE A 162 7.39 31.93 -2.43
N LYS A 163 8.37 31.01 -2.40
CA LYS A 163 9.68 31.22 -3.05
C LYS A 163 9.57 31.39 -4.57
N ILE A 164 8.75 30.58 -5.25
CA ILE A 164 8.51 30.69 -6.69
C ILE A 164 7.79 32.00 -7.03
N PHE A 165 6.74 32.35 -6.27
CA PHE A 165 6.04 33.62 -6.43
C PHE A 165 6.97 34.82 -6.21
N ALA A 166 7.78 34.79 -5.16
CA ALA A 166 8.77 35.82 -4.86
C ALA A 166 9.78 36.03 -6.01
N TYR A 167 10.31 34.92 -6.54
CA TYR A 167 11.24 34.93 -7.68
C TYR A 167 10.59 35.46 -8.98
N LEU A 168 9.34 35.04 -9.27
CA LEU A 168 8.59 35.54 -10.42
C LEU A 168 8.25 37.03 -10.27
N HIS A 169 7.92 37.49 -9.07
CA HIS A 169 7.56 38.88 -8.82
C HIS A 169 8.77 39.82 -8.88
N THR A 170 9.94 39.40 -8.41
CA THR A 170 11.21 40.16 -8.54
C THR A 170 11.74 40.21 -9.97
N ARG A 171 11.35 39.25 -10.84
CA ARG A 171 11.62 39.33 -12.29
C ARG A 171 10.59 40.12 -13.10
N ARG A 172 9.42 40.44 -12.53
CA ARG A 172 8.38 41.20 -13.21
C ARG A 172 8.68 42.70 -13.08
N LYS A 173 9.08 43.32 -14.20
CA LYS A 173 9.10 44.78 -14.30
C LYS A 173 7.68 45.33 -14.40
N ASN A 174 7.47 46.51 -13.83
CA ASN A 174 6.26 47.30 -14.01
C ASN A 174 6.23 47.91 -15.44
N ALA A 175 5.10 48.50 -15.84
CA ALA A 175 4.89 48.99 -17.21
C ALA A 175 5.81 50.19 -17.60
N ASP A 176 6.36 50.87 -16.61
CA ASP A 176 7.39 51.90 -16.65
C ASP A 176 8.84 51.35 -16.66
N GLY A 177 9.00 50.02 -16.59
CA GLY A 177 10.30 49.35 -16.58
C GLY A 177 10.99 49.25 -15.21
N THR A 178 10.37 49.77 -14.14
CA THR A 178 10.91 49.73 -12.77
C THR A 178 10.62 48.38 -12.08
N PHE A 179 11.27 48.14 -10.94
CA PHE A 179 11.00 46.98 -10.09
C PHE A 179 9.93 47.30 -9.04
N PRO A 180 9.01 46.36 -8.72
CA PRO A 180 7.93 46.58 -7.76
C PRO A 180 8.45 46.80 -6.33
N SER A 181 7.69 47.59 -5.55
CA SER A 181 8.11 48.00 -4.20
C SER A 181 7.99 46.88 -3.17
N ILE A 182 8.85 46.92 -2.13
CA ILE A 182 8.84 45.94 -1.02
C ILE A 182 7.46 45.91 -0.31
N THR A 183 6.75 47.03 -0.29
CA THR A 183 5.41 47.21 0.27
C THR A 183 4.31 46.47 -0.50
N GLU A 184 4.35 46.45 -1.83
CA GLU A 184 3.40 45.68 -2.67
C GLU A 184 3.66 44.17 -2.57
N PHE A 185 4.94 43.80 -2.46
CA PHE A 185 5.36 42.41 -2.27
C PHE A 185 4.81 41.82 -0.96
N GLY A 186 4.81 42.60 0.13
CA GLY A 186 4.28 42.18 1.43
C GLY A 186 2.77 41.90 1.42
N THR A 187 1.97 42.81 0.87
CA THR A 187 0.51 42.63 0.79
C THR A 187 0.12 41.47 -0.12
N SER A 188 0.82 41.26 -1.23
CA SER A 188 0.55 40.13 -2.15
C SER A 188 0.89 38.77 -1.53
N ILE A 189 1.97 38.68 -0.73
CA ILE A 189 2.30 37.45 0.02
C ILE A 189 1.28 37.17 1.13
N MET A 190 0.77 38.19 1.83
CA MET A 190 -0.31 38.01 2.82
C MET A 190 -1.58 37.44 2.19
N GLY A 191 -1.95 37.84 0.97
CA GLY A 191 -3.09 37.28 0.23
C GLY A 191 -2.95 35.77 -0.06
N LEU A 192 -1.75 35.31 -0.42
CA LEU A 192 -1.44 33.88 -0.60
C LEU A 192 -1.29 33.13 0.73
N SER A 193 -1.00 33.85 1.81
CA SER A 193 -0.82 33.36 3.17
C SER A 193 -2.12 33.51 3.97
N GLY A 194 -3.19 32.87 3.47
CA GLY A 194 -4.60 33.06 3.87
C GLY A 194 -4.86 33.56 5.29
N LYS A 195 -5.46 34.76 5.36
CA LYS A 195 -5.92 35.52 6.55
C LYS A 195 -5.48 34.98 7.91
N VAL A 196 -4.33 35.47 8.39
CA VAL A 196 -4.14 35.67 9.84
C VAL A 196 -4.73 37.05 10.16
N GLY A 197 -5.90 37.07 10.79
CA GLY A 197 -6.53 38.32 11.23
C GLY A 197 -5.85 38.85 12.50
N PRO A 198 -5.71 40.18 12.67
CA PRO A 198 -5.27 40.76 13.94
C PRO A 198 -6.43 40.69 14.93
N GLY A 199 -6.45 39.65 15.75
CA GLY A 199 -7.49 39.45 16.76
C GLY A 199 -7.10 38.36 17.74
N GLY A 200 -6.96 38.72 19.01
CA GLY A 200 -6.76 37.77 20.11
C GLY A 200 -8.01 36.92 20.34
N GLY A 201 -8.18 35.87 19.54
CA GLY A 201 -9.20 34.85 19.74
C GLY A 201 -8.57 33.59 20.32
N ARG A 202 -8.80 33.32 21.62
CA ARG A 202 -8.46 32.02 22.22
C ARG A 202 -9.13 30.92 21.41
N MET A 203 -8.34 30.03 20.80
CA MET A 203 -8.88 28.79 20.22
C MET A 203 -9.20 27.84 21.38
N SER A 204 -10.41 27.97 21.93
CA SER A 204 -10.95 27.00 22.87
C SER A 204 -11.12 25.65 22.17
N ILE A 205 -10.31 24.68 22.57
CA ILE A 205 -10.57 23.27 22.26
C ILE A 205 -11.86 22.89 23.00
N PRO A 206 -12.89 22.36 22.32
CA PRO A 206 -14.06 21.83 23.00
C PRO A 206 -13.65 20.52 23.69
N LEU A 207 -13.20 20.63 24.94
CA LEU A 207 -13.17 19.50 25.87
C LEU A 207 -14.63 19.10 26.11
N GLY A 208 -14.94 17.83 25.85
CA GLY A 208 -16.25 17.27 26.19
C GLY A 208 -16.44 17.23 27.69
N ASN A 209 -17.69 17.37 28.14
CA ASN A 209 -18.06 17.36 29.55
C ASN A 209 -17.50 16.13 30.29
N GLU A 210 -16.62 16.36 31.25
CA GLU A 210 -16.50 15.51 32.44
C GLU A 210 -16.70 16.41 33.66
N GLU A 211 -17.82 16.20 34.34
CA GLU A 211 -18.12 16.84 35.61
C GLU A 211 -17.25 16.22 36.72
N GLY A 212 -16.66 17.05 37.57
CA GLY A 212 -16.20 16.64 38.89
C GLY A 212 -14.69 16.50 39.09
N LYS A 213 -14.01 17.63 39.34
CA LYS A 213 -13.10 17.73 40.50
C LYS A 213 -12.89 19.17 41.00
N GLN A 214 -12.60 19.25 42.29
CA GLN A 214 -12.42 20.47 43.09
C GLN A 214 -11.04 21.13 42.87
N PRO A 215 -10.88 22.41 43.29
CA PRO A 215 -9.70 23.22 42.95
C PRO A 215 -8.54 23.04 43.91
N GLY A 216 -7.33 23.33 43.41
CA GLY A 216 -6.09 23.34 44.17
C GLY A 216 -4.94 22.92 43.26
N ASP A 217 -4.11 23.91 42.89
CA ASP A 217 -2.72 23.85 42.45
C ASP A 217 -2.46 24.91 41.36
N GLU A 218 -1.93 26.06 41.78
CA GLU A 218 -1.45 27.12 40.90
C GLU A 218 -0.06 26.72 40.36
N GLU A 219 0.02 26.32 39.10
CA GLU A 219 1.29 26.05 38.43
C GLU A 219 1.79 27.31 37.71
N HIS A 220 2.99 27.78 38.07
CA HIS A 220 3.58 29.00 37.51
C HIS A 220 3.79 28.87 35.99
N VAL A 221 3.07 29.68 35.22
CA VAL A 221 3.33 29.86 33.79
C VAL A 221 4.53 30.78 33.62
N GLU A 222 5.65 30.22 33.17
CA GLU A 222 6.84 30.98 32.78
C GLU A 222 6.51 31.86 31.55
N GLU A 223 6.53 33.18 31.72
CA GLU A 223 6.27 34.13 30.63
C GLU A 223 7.36 34.03 29.56
N THR A 224 7.05 33.42 28.42
CA THR A 224 7.93 33.46 27.26
C THR A 224 8.08 34.91 26.77
N GLY A 225 9.26 35.48 26.98
CA GLY A 225 9.58 36.86 26.63
C GLY A 225 9.38 37.22 25.15
N PRO A 226 9.45 38.52 24.81
CA PRO A 226 9.06 39.03 23.50
C PRO A 226 9.91 38.44 22.36
N LEU A 227 9.26 38.17 21.23
CA LEU A 227 9.85 37.62 20.00
C LEU A 227 11.02 38.49 19.52
N GLN A 228 12.24 38.05 19.81
CA GLN A 228 13.46 38.70 19.38
C GLN A 228 13.59 38.61 17.85
N GLY A 229 13.65 39.76 17.18
CA GLY A 229 13.72 39.83 15.73
C GLY A 229 15.08 39.36 15.22
N TYR A 230 15.10 38.21 14.54
CA TYR A 230 16.30 37.70 13.86
C TYR A 230 16.86 38.73 12.87
N SER A 231 18.15 39.05 13.00
CA SER A 231 18.82 39.88 12.00
C SER A 231 18.95 39.13 10.67
N CYS A 232 19.04 39.89 9.56
CA CYS A 232 19.24 39.27 8.24
C CYS A 232 20.55 38.47 8.14
N ALA A 233 21.56 38.77 8.98
CA ALA A 233 22.81 38.02 9.04
C ALA A 233 22.59 36.60 9.60
N GLU A 234 21.96 36.48 10.77
CA GLU A 234 21.67 35.18 11.43
C GLU A 234 20.73 34.31 10.57
N ALA A 235 19.75 34.93 9.91
CA ALA A 235 18.87 34.23 8.97
C ALA A 235 19.62 33.74 7.72
N CYS A 236 20.64 34.46 7.25
CA CYS A 236 21.49 34.05 6.13
C CYS A 236 22.41 32.90 6.53
N GLU A 237 23.11 33.02 7.67
CA GLU A 237 24.01 32.00 8.21
C GLU A 237 23.28 30.66 8.40
N LYS A 238 22.14 30.68 9.12
CA LYS A 238 21.28 29.51 9.33
C LYS A 238 20.72 28.94 8.02
N SER A 239 20.52 29.78 6.98
CA SER A 239 20.15 29.30 5.64
C SER A 239 21.32 28.62 4.92
N THR A 240 22.56 29.12 5.06
CA THR A 240 23.76 28.47 4.48
C THR A 240 24.10 27.15 5.16
N GLU A 241 23.91 27.05 6.48
CA GLU A 241 24.09 25.82 7.24
C GLU A 241 23.08 24.73 6.81
N ASN A 242 21.79 25.08 6.72
CA ASN A 242 20.76 24.20 6.16
C ASN A 242 21.08 23.72 4.72
N VAL A 243 21.70 24.57 3.88
CA VAL A 243 22.12 24.17 2.52
C VAL A 243 23.29 23.19 2.57
N LYS A 244 24.27 23.38 3.47
CA LYS A 244 25.36 22.42 3.70
C LYS A 244 24.82 21.08 4.19
N ASP A 245 23.90 21.07 5.16
CA ASP A 245 23.28 19.85 5.68
C ASP A 245 22.46 19.12 4.62
N HIS A 246 21.69 19.86 3.80
CA HIS A 246 20.98 19.27 2.66
C HIS A 246 21.95 18.71 1.61
N ALA A 247 23.09 19.35 1.36
CA ALA A 247 24.12 18.85 0.44
C ALA A 247 24.82 17.59 0.98
N VAL A 248 25.14 17.54 2.28
CA VAL A 248 25.71 16.35 2.96
C VAL A 248 24.69 15.20 3.01
N MET A 249 23.41 15.50 3.27
CA MET A 249 22.33 14.50 3.19
C MET A 249 22.14 13.99 1.76
N TRP A 250 22.23 14.87 0.76
CA TRP A 250 22.11 14.50 -0.66
C TRP A 250 23.31 13.67 -1.13
N SER A 251 24.54 14.03 -0.78
CA SER A 251 25.73 13.23 -1.11
C SER A 251 25.67 11.86 -0.46
N ARG A 252 25.29 11.76 0.83
CA ARG A 252 25.05 10.47 1.50
C ARG A 252 23.98 9.62 0.80
N LYS A 253 22.94 10.22 0.20
CA LYS A 253 21.93 9.48 -0.58
C LYS A 253 22.47 8.94 -1.90
N ILE A 254 23.45 9.59 -2.54
CA ILE A 254 24.11 9.10 -3.76
C ILE A 254 24.89 7.81 -3.47
N PHE A 255 25.54 7.72 -2.32
CA PHE A 255 26.27 6.51 -1.88
C PHE A 255 25.35 5.36 -1.40
N GLY A 256 24.03 5.52 -1.51
CA GLY A 256 23.05 4.47 -1.20
C GLY A 256 22.67 4.38 0.28
N GLY A 257 21.60 3.63 0.55
CA GLY A 257 21.00 3.52 1.89
C GLY A 257 21.66 2.51 2.84
N GLY A 258 22.84 1.97 2.50
CA GLY A 258 23.52 0.93 3.30
C GLY A 258 22.78 -0.42 3.38
N VAL A 259 21.74 -0.62 2.57
CA VAL A 259 20.99 -1.88 2.51
C VAL A 259 21.70 -2.90 1.61
N LEU A 260 21.69 -4.17 2.01
CA LEU A 260 22.18 -5.26 1.19
C LEU A 260 21.30 -5.42 -0.07
N PRO A 261 21.88 -5.86 -1.21
CA PRO A 261 21.10 -6.19 -2.40
C PRO A 261 20.12 -7.34 -2.11
N PRO A 262 19.06 -7.50 -2.91
CA PRO A 262 18.16 -8.64 -2.78
C PRO A 262 18.94 -9.95 -2.92
N PRO A 263 18.57 -11.02 -2.19
CA PRO A 263 19.24 -12.31 -2.28
C PRO A 263 19.14 -12.86 -3.70
N VAL A 264 20.20 -13.54 -4.16
CA VAL A 264 20.22 -14.18 -5.48
C VAL A 264 19.16 -15.26 -5.58
N MET A 265 18.53 -15.38 -6.76
CA MET A 265 17.59 -16.47 -7.03
C MET A 265 18.34 -17.82 -6.99
N PRO A 266 17.83 -18.85 -6.29
CA PRO A 266 18.50 -20.15 -6.26
C PRO A 266 18.57 -20.77 -7.66
N LEU A 267 19.68 -21.45 -7.96
CA LEU A 267 20.02 -21.92 -9.31
C LEU A 267 18.89 -22.72 -9.98
N ASN A 268 18.20 -23.58 -9.23
CA ASN A 268 17.09 -24.38 -9.73
C ASN A 268 15.93 -23.51 -10.27
N GLN A 269 15.60 -22.42 -9.55
CA GLN A 269 14.57 -21.46 -10.00
C GLN A 269 15.07 -20.57 -11.14
N ALA A 270 16.37 -20.27 -11.19
CA ALA A 270 16.97 -19.52 -12.28
C ALA A 270 16.92 -20.33 -13.59
N ILE A 271 17.39 -21.59 -13.58
CA ILE A 271 17.33 -22.51 -14.72
C ILE A 271 15.88 -22.71 -15.20
N PHE A 272 14.95 -22.96 -14.27
CA PHE A 272 13.51 -23.04 -14.57
C PHE A 272 13.02 -21.78 -15.29
N GLY A 273 13.31 -20.60 -14.74
CA GLY A 273 12.96 -19.32 -15.35
C GLY A 273 13.57 -19.11 -16.73
N THR A 274 14.83 -19.48 -16.94
CA THR A 274 15.52 -19.38 -18.24
C THR A 274 14.88 -20.29 -19.30
N VAL A 275 14.56 -21.54 -18.96
CA VAL A 275 13.93 -22.48 -19.91
C VAL A 275 12.57 -21.97 -20.36
N PHE A 276 11.72 -21.55 -19.42
CA PHE A 276 10.37 -21.07 -19.78
C PHE A 276 10.36 -19.69 -20.44
N ALA A 277 11.27 -18.78 -20.08
CA ALA A 277 11.47 -17.54 -20.81
C ALA A 277 11.93 -17.78 -22.26
N PHE A 278 12.78 -18.77 -22.49
CA PHE A 278 13.21 -19.15 -23.84
C PHE A 278 12.04 -19.71 -24.67
N VAL A 279 11.25 -20.64 -24.11
CA VAL A 279 10.05 -21.20 -24.77
C VAL A 279 8.99 -20.11 -25.04
N SER A 280 8.72 -19.24 -24.07
CA SER A 280 7.80 -18.12 -24.22
C SER A 280 8.27 -17.13 -25.30
N MET A 281 9.57 -16.82 -25.35
CA MET A 281 10.14 -15.95 -26.37
C MET A 281 10.10 -16.57 -27.78
N ILE A 282 10.23 -17.89 -27.92
CA ILE A 282 10.00 -18.59 -29.20
C ILE A 282 8.57 -18.37 -29.67
N ILE A 283 7.57 -18.58 -28.80
CA ILE A 283 6.14 -18.40 -29.15
C ILE A 283 5.87 -16.96 -29.62
N VAL A 284 6.42 -15.97 -28.92
CA VAL A 284 6.31 -14.54 -29.29
C VAL A 284 7.02 -14.22 -30.61
N LEU A 285 8.20 -14.82 -30.85
CA LEU A 285 8.99 -14.60 -32.06
C LEU A 285 8.31 -15.22 -33.29
N GLU A 286 7.85 -16.47 -33.20
CA GLU A 286 7.10 -17.15 -34.26
C GLU A 286 5.83 -16.38 -34.63
N LEU A 287 5.08 -15.92 -33.63
CA LEU A 287 3.89 -15.08 -33.87
C LEU A 287 4.26 -13.76 -34.57
N ASN A 288 5.35 -13.11 -34.18
CA ASN A 288 5.85 -11.91 -34.86
C ASN A 288 6.31 -12.19 -36.30
N LEU A 289 6.94 -13.33 -36.56
CA LEU A 289 7.36 -13.75 -37.91
C LEU A 289 6.14 -14.04 -38.79
N TYR A 290 5.14 -14.75 -38.27
CA TYR A 290 3.87 -14.98 -38.94
C TYR A 290 3.16 -13.66 -39.31
N ILE A 291 2.98 -12.75 -38.34
CA ILE A 291 2.35 -11.44 -38.58
C ILE A 291 3.14 -10.60 -39.60
N ARG A 292 4.48 -10.63 -39.55
CA ARG A 292 5.32 -9.94 -40.53
C ARG A 292 5.21 -10.53 -41.93
N ARG A 293 5.03 -11.84 -42.06
CA ARG A 293 4.81 -12.52 -43.35
C ARG A 293 3.47 -12.12 -43.97
N GLU A 294 2.39 -12.17 -43.19
CA GLU A 294 1.03 -11.85 -43.66
C GLU A 294 0.80 -10.34 -43.92
N SER A 295 1.77 -9.47 -43.58
CA SER A 295 1.66 -8.02 -43.71
C SER A 295 2.81 -7.37 -44.50
N ASP A 296 3.58 -8.15 -45.27
CA ASP A 296 4.75 -7.70 -46.04
C ASP A 296 5.77 -6.89 -45.21
N GLY A 297 5.88 -7.21 -43.91
CA GLY A 297 6.75 -6.53 -42.95
C GLY A 297 6.28 -5.15 -42.49
N THR A 298 5.10 -4.68 -42.90
CA THR A 298 4.59 -3.33 -42.59
C THR A 298 4.22 -3.14 -41.11
N ILE A 299 3.74 -4.18 -40.45
CA ILE A 299 3.44 -4.21 -39.01
C ILE A 299 4.20 -5.33 -38.31
N GLY A 300 4.39 -5.21 -36.99
CA GLY A 300 5.08 -6.22 -36.22
C GLY A 300 5.34 -5.81 -34.77
N PHE A 301 5.80 -6.75 -33.96
CA PHE A 301 6.06 -6.52 -32.55
C PHE A 301 7.34 -5.68 -32.34
N ILE A 302 7.29 -4.82 -31.32
CA ILE A 302 8.44 -4.05 -30.86
C ILE A 302 9.15 -4.87 -29.78
N MET A 303 10.13 -5.68 -30.21
CA MET A 303 10.66 -6.78 -29.40
C MET A 303 11.42 -6.36 -28.13
N GLY A 304 12.06 -5.18 -28.10
CA GLY A 304 12.88 -4.74 -26.97
C GLY A 304 12.15 -4.68 -25.62
N PRO A 305 11.04 -3.93 -25.51
CA PRO A 305 10.24 -3.91 -24.29
C PRO A 305 9.55 -5.25 -23.98
N ILE A 306 9.24 -6.07 -24.99
CA ILE A 306 8.64 -7.40 -24.80
C ILE A 306 9.66 -8.39 -24.18
N ALA A 307 10.93 -8.33 -24.59
CA ALA A 307 12.01 -9.08 -23.93
C ALA A 307 12.29 -8.59 -22.50
N SER A 308 12.17 -7.27 -22.26
CA SER A 308 12.27 -6.69 -20.91
C SER A 308 11.14 -7.18 -20.00
N LEU A 309 9.93 -7.30 -20.55
CA LEU A 309 8.77 -7.87 -19.90
C LEU A 309 8.99 -9.35 -19.51
N GLN A 310 9.54 -10.19 -20.39
CA GLN A 310 9.89 -11.58 -20.09
C GLN A 310 10.80 -11.69 -18.85
N THR A 311 11.78 -10.78 -18.73
CA THR A 311 12.66 -10.71 -17.55
C THR A 311 11.86 -10.43 -16.27
N MET A 312 10.83 -9.58 -16.33
CA MET A 312 9.93 -9.33 -15.20
C MET A 312 9.02 -10.54 -14.92
N GLY A 313 8.48 -11.19 -15.95
CA GLY A 313 7.59 -12.34 -15.87
C GLY A 313 8.20 -13.59 -15.21
N TYR A 314 9.48 -13.88 -15.45
CA TYR A 314 10.17 -15.04 -14.86
C TYR A 314 11.15 -14.70 -13.74
N GLY A 315 11.71 -13.49 -13.72
CA GLY A 315 12.68 -13.04 -12.71
C GLY A 315 12.06 -12.29 -11.53
N LEU A 316 10.90 -11.64 -11.72
CA LEU A 316 10.26 -10.76 -10.74
C LEU A 316 8.75 -11.02 -10.62
N THR A 317 8.32 -12.28 -10.67
CA THR A 317 6.89 -12.72 -10.63
C THR A 317 6.04 -11.98 -9.60
N GLN A 318 6.53 -11.85 -8.36
CA GLN A 318 5.80 -11.22 -7.25
C GLN A 318 5.85 -9.68 -7.25
N ALA A 319 6.62 -9.05 -8.14
CA ALA A 319 6.70 -7.60 -8.20
C ALA A 319 5.37 -7.01 -8.72
N PRO A 320 4.77 -6.00 -8.06
CA PRO A 320 3.50 -5.39 -8.51
C PRO A 320 3.55 -4.88 -9.96
N ALA A 321 4.72 -4.47 -10.43
CA ALA A 321 4.96 -4.01 -11.80
C ALA A 321 4.97 -5.12 -12.86
N ALA A 322 5.15 -6.39 -12.47
CA ALA A 322 5.09 -7.55 -13.37
C ALA A 322 3.66 -8.09 -13.55
N GLN A 323 2.71 -7.67 -12.73
CA GLN A 323 1.37 -8.27 -12.68
C GLN A 323 0.50 -7.85 -13.90
N PRO A 324 -0.42 -8.71 -14.40
CA PRO A 324 -1.16 -8.49 -15.64
C PRO A 324 -1.89 -7.14 -15.72
N ARG A 325 -2.55 -6.75 -14.62
CA ARG A 325 -3.23 -5.44 -14.48
C ARG A 325 -2.32 -4.29 -14.89
N ASN A 326 -1.10 -4.26 -14.36
CA ASN A 326 -0.20 -3.13 -14.57
C ASN A 326 0.33 -3.14 -15.99
N MET A 327 0.67 -4.30 -16.56
CA MET A 327 1.08 -4.38 -17.96
C MET A 327 0.01 -3.90 -18.94
N ILE A 328 -1.23 -4.39 -18.81
CA ILE A 328 -2.31 -4.05 -19.75
C ILE A 328 -2.64 -2.55 -19.63
N LEU A 329 -2.94 -2.07 -18.42
CA LEU A 329 -3.37 -0.69 -18.20
C LEU A 329 -2.26 0.33 -18.51
N ALA A 330 -1.00 0.02 -18.18
CA ALA A 330 0.10 0.93 -18.49
C ALA A 330 0.32 1.08 -19.99
N ASN A 331 0.25 -0.01 -20.78
CA ASN A 331 0.35 0.09 -22.24
C ASN A 331 -0.85 0.82 -22.85
N LEU A 332 -2.06 0.56 -22.35
CA LEU A 332 -3.30 1.21 -22.77
C LEU A 332 -3.30 2.74 -22.53
N ILE A 333 -2.54 3.24 -21.55
CA ILE A 333 -2.38 4.68 -21.33
C ILE A 333 -1.13 5.22 -22.04
N SER A 334 -0.02 4.49 -21.99
CA SER A 334 1.29 5.04 -22.40
C SER A 334 1.45 5.10 -23.92
N VAL A 335 1.03 4.06 -24.65
CA VAL A 335 1.17 4.04 -26.12
C VAL A 335 0.21 5.03 -26.80
N PRO A 336 -1.09 5.11 -26.46
CA PRO A 336 -1.97 6.14 -27.03
C PRO A 336 -1.50 7.56 -26.70
N THR A 337 -0.92 7.82 -25.52
CA THR A 337 -0.29 9.11 -25.21
C THR A 337 0.81 9.45 -26.22
N ALA A 338 1.68 8.50 -26.56
CA ALA A 338 2.73 8.72 -27.55
C ALA A 338 2.18 9.05 -28.95
N ILE A 339 1.11 8.36 -29.37
CA ILE A 339 0.47 8.56 -30.68
C ILE A 339 -0.26 9.92 -30.72
N ILE A 340 -0.97 10.31 -29.65
CA ILE A 340 -1.61 11.63 -29.52
C ILE A 340 -0.58 12.76 -29.60
N PHE A 341 0.56 12.63 -28.91
CA PHE A 341 1.64 13.62 -28.99
C PHE A 341 2.31 13.68 -30.36
N ARG A 342 2.23 12.61 -31.18
CA ARG A 342 2.63 12.68 -32.59
C ARG A 342 1.62 13.38 -33.50
N TYR A 343 0.34 13.40 -33.13
CA TYR A 343 -0.69 14.15 -33.84
C TYR A 343 -0.61 15.66 -33.55
N ILE A 344 -0.41 16.04 -32.29
CA ILE A 344 -0.51 17.44 -31.84
C ILE A 344 0.83 18.20 -31.92
N TYR A 345 1.96 17.54 -31.64
CA TYR A 345 3.24 18.23 -31.39
C TYR A 345 4.25 18.11 -32.55
N ARG A 346 4.52 19.24 -33.22
CA ARG A 346 5.57 19.39 -34.26
C ARG A 346 7.01 19.78 -33.83
N PRO A 347 7.38 20.08 -32.57
CA PRO A 347 8.77 20.50 -32.27
C PRO A 347 9.76 19.34 -32.38
N ALA A 348 11.06 19.67 -32.29
CA ALA A 348 12.17 18.73 -32.43
C ALA A 348 11.98 17.42 -31.65
N ALA A 349 12.33 16.30 -32.29
CA ALA A 349 11.99 14.95 -31.83
C ALA A 349 12.36 14.67 -30.36
N VAL A 350 13.51 15.19 -29.91
CA VAL A 350 14.03 15.06 -28.54
C VAL A 350 13.02 15.59 -27.51
N TRP A 351 12.51 16.81 -27.68
CA TRP A 351 11.55 17.43 -26.76
C TRP A 351 10.25 16.63 -26.67
N LYS A 352 9.74 16.17 -27.82
CA LYS A 352 8.52 15.36 -27.90
C LYS A 352 8.71 14.02 -27.17
N SER A 353 9.79 13.29 -27.45
CA SER A 353 10.04 11.99 -26.80
C SER A 353 10.28 12.12 -25.29
N SER A 354 11.01 13.14 -24.85
CA SER A 354 11.24 13.41 -23.42
C SER A 354 9.93 13.76 -22.70
N LEU A 355 9.06 14.57 -23.32
CA LEU A 355 7.77 14.93 -22.75
C LEU A 355 6.82 13.74 -22.65
N VAL A 356 6.77 12.87 -23.67
CA VAL A 356 5.99 11.62 -23.63
C VAL A 356 6.47 10.70 -22.49
N VAL A 357 7.78 10.51 -22.33
CA VAL A 357 8.33 9.71 -21.20
C VAL A 357 7.96 10.33 -19.85
N ALA A 358 8.14 11.64 -19.67
CA ALA A 358 7.80 12.32 -18.42
C ALA A 358 6.31 12.21 -18.07
N LEU A 359 5.42 12.41 -19.05
CA LEU A 359 3.98 12.30 -18.87
C LEU A 359 3.54 10.86 -18.56
N THR A 360 4.06 9.87 -19.30
CA THR A 360 3.68 8.46 -19.08
C THR A 360 4.17 7.92 -17.74
N VAL A 361 5.38 8.30 -17.29
CA VAL A 361 5.84 8.04 -15.92
C VAL A 361 4.93 8.70 -14.88
N GLY A 362 4.55 9.97 -15.07
CA GLY A 362 3.64 10.69 -14.17
C GLY A 362 2.25 10.05 -14.08
N MET A 363 1.68 9.63 -15.21
CA MET A 363 0.37 8.95 -15.25
C MET A 363 0.42 7.56 -14.62
N GLN A 364 1.40 6.73 -14.99
CA GLN A 364 1.54 5.39 -14.42
C GLN A 364 1.75 5.41 -12.89
N THR A 365 2.57 6.34 -12.39
CA THR A 365 2.83 6.47 -10.94
C THR A 365 1.63 7.03 -10.19
N SER A 366 0.92 8.03 -10.74
CA SER A 366 -0.29 8.57 -10.10
C SER A 366 -1.46 7.59 -10.06
N MET A 367 -1.58 6.69 -11.04
CA MET A 367 -2.64 5.67 -11.10
C MET A 367 -2.28 4.34 -10.43
N GLY A 368 -1.05 4.19 -9.92
CA GLY A 368 -0.59 2.95 -9.28
C GLY A 368 -0.55 1.75 -10.26
N ILE A 369 -0.15 2.00 -11.50
CA ILE A 369 -0.03 1.00 -12.58
C ILE A 369 1.39 0.96 -13.17
N THR A 370 2.40 1.38 -12.40
CA THR A 370 3.80 1.44 -12.85
C THR A 370 4.27 0.14 -13.49
N HIS A 371 4.66 0.23 -14.76
CA HIS A 371 5.15 -0.88 -15.58
C HIS A 371 6.20 -0.33 -16.57
N PRO A 372 7.51 -0.38 -16.22
CA PRO A 372 8.57 0.25 -17.01
C PRO A 372 8.61 -0.10 -18.51
N PRO A 373 8.32 -1.35 -18.95
CA PRO A 373 8.26 -1.67 -20.37
C PRO A 373 7.22 -0.86 -21.18
N ALA A 374 6.09 -0.45 -20.57
CA ALA A 374 5.11 0.40 -21.25
C ALA A 374 5.64 1.82 -21.49
N THR A 375 6.48 2.34 -20.60
CA THR A 375 7.17 3.63 -20.81
C THR A 375 8.18 3.53 -21.94
N ALA A 376 8.93 2.42 -22.00
CA ALA A 376 9.85 2.15 -23.11
C ALA A 376 9.12 1.99 -24.46
N MET A 377 7.96 1.32 -24.48
CA MET A 377 7.08 1.27 -25.64
C MET A 377 6.64 2.67 -26.08
N ALA A 378 6.12 3.49 -25.16
CA ALA A 378 5.66 4.85 -25.46
C ALA A 378 6.78 5.74 -26.04
N PHE A 379 8.01 5.61 -25.54
CA PHE A 379 9.18 6.26 -26.12
C PHE A 379 9.40 5.82 -27.59
N LEU A 380 9.38 4.52 -27.86
CA LEU A 380 9.58 3.97 -29.21
C LEU A 380 8.46 4.41 -30.18
N PHE A 381 7.20 4.44 -29.73
CA PHE A 381 6.09 5.01 -30.53
C PHE A 381 6.24 6.52 -30.79
N ALA A 382 6.81 7.29 -29.86
CA ALA A 382 7.04 8.73 -30.02
C ALA A 382 8.15 9.06 -31.04
N ILE A 383 9.15 8.18 -31.19
CA ILE A 383 10.25 8.31 -32.18
C ILE A 383 10.03 7.50 -33.47
N SER A 384 9.00 6.65 -33.52
CA SER A 384 8.64 5.87 -34.71
C SER A 384 8.44 6.78 -35.93
N LYS A 385 8.90 6.29 -37.09
CA LYS A 385 8.79 6.94 -38.41
C LYS A 385 7.63 6.39 -39.24
N ASN A 386 6.86 5.45 -38.71
CA ASN A 386 5.76 4.80 -39.42
C ASN A 386 4.59 5.77 -39.65
N SER A 387 3.67 5.40 -40.55
CA SER A 387 2.37 6.08 -40.65
C SER A 387 1.58 5.95 -39.34
N LEU A 388 0.79 6.97 -39.00
CA LEU A 388 -0.05 6.96 -37.79
C LEU A 388 -1.06 5.80 -37.80
N ASP A 389 -1.57 5.41 -38.96
CA ASP A 389 -2.44 4.24 -39.13
C ASP A 389 -1.68 2.93 -38.79
N THR A 390 -0.44 2.79 -39.27
CA THR A 390 0.45 1.69 -38.95
C THR A 390 0.79 1.66 -37.44
N ASP A 391 0.97 2.82 -36.80
CA ASP A 391 1.23 2.88 -35.35
C ASP A 391 -0.02 2.48 -34.53
N TRP A 392 -1.24 2.83 -34.95
CA TRP A 392 -2.46 2.31 -34.31
C TRP A 392 -2.61 0.79 -34.47
N LYS A 393 -2.29 0.25 -35.64
CA LYS A 393 -2.25 -1.21 -35.88
C LYS A 393 -1.19 -1.89 -35.00
N ASN A 394 0.01 -1.33 -34.93
CA ASN A 394 1.08 -1.81 -34.05
C ASN A 394 0.71 -1.71 -32.56
N PHE A 395 -0.09 -0.72 -32.13
CA PHE A 395 -0.60 -0.67 -30.77
C PHE A 395 -1.54 -1.85 -30.46
N GLY A 396 -2.43 -2.21 -31.39
CA GLY A 396 -3.23 -3.43 -31.29
C GLY A 396 -2.36 -4.69 -31.16
N LEU A 397 -1.30 -4.79 -31.98
CA LEU A 397 -0.31 -5.87 -31.88
C LEU A 397 0.43 -5.91 -30.54
N VAL A 398 0.75 -4.76 -29.93
CA VAL A 398 1.36 -4.71 -28.58
C VAL A 398 0.42 -5.28 -27.52
N LEU A 399 -0.89 -5.00 -27.60
CA LEU A 399 -1.86 -5.59 -26.68
C LEU A 399 -1.96 -7.11 -26.86
N ILE A 400 -1.96 -7.61 -28.11
CA ILE A 400 -1.94 -9.05 -28.42
C ILE A 400 -0.67 -9.70 -27.86
N ALA A 401 0.51 -9.13 -28.10
CA ALA A 401 1.77 -9.63 -27.57
C ALA A 401 1.78 -9.69 -26.03
N ASN A 402 1.26 -8.66 -25.37
CA ASN A 402 1.10 -8.66 -23.91
C ASN A 402 0.18 -9.79 -23.42
N MET A 403 -0.92 -10.09 -24.13
CA MET A 403 -1.82 -11.19 -23.76
C MET A 403 -1.16 -12.56 -23.95
N VAL A 404 -0.40 -12.76 -25.03
CA VAL A 404 0.38 -13.99 -25.25
C VAL A 404 1.40 -14.19 -24.13
N VAL A 405 2.12 -13.12 -23.75
CA VAL A 405 3.07 -13.17 -22.63
C VAL A 405 2.37 -13.43 -21.29
N ILE A 406 1.24 -12.79 -20.99
CA ILE A 406 0.45 -13.13 -19.78
C ILE A 406 0.05 -14.60 -19.79
N GLY A 407 -0.38 -15.13 -20.94
CA GLY A 407 -0.74 -16.53 -21.11
C GLY A 407 0.44 -17.47 -20.78
N THR A 408 1.58 -17.28 -21.44
CA THR A 408 2.77 -18.11 -21.19
C THR A 408 3.28 -17.97 -19.76
N ASP A 409 3.32 -16.75 -19.20
CA ASP A 409 3.81 -16.50 -17.85
C ASP A 409 2.87 -17.10 -16.80
N THR A 410 1.56 -17.10 -17.05
CA THR A 410 0.55 -17.75 -16.20
C THR A 410 0.65 -19.27 -16.26
N ILE A 411 0.79 -19.85 -17.45
CA ILE A 411 0.95 -21.30 -17.59
C ILE A 411 2.25 -21.74 -16.91
N PHE A 412 3.39 -21.19 -17.35
CA PHE A 412 4.70 -21.70 -16.97
C PHE A 412 5.12 -21.39 -15.54
N ASN A 413 4.76 -20.23 -14.96
CA ASN A 413 5.09 -20.00 -13.55
C ASN A 413 4.27 -20.92 -12.62
N ASN A 414 3.00 -21.21 -12.92
CA ASN A 414 2.17 -22.09 -12.09
C ASN A 414 2.52 -23.59 -12.25
N LEU A 415 3.38 -23.98 -13.20
CA LEU A 415 3.96 -25.33 -13.23
C LEU A 415 4.92 -25.58 -12.06
N SER A 416 5.43 -24.52 -11.40
CA SER A 416 6.27 -24.64 -10.21
C SER A 416 5.44 -24.49 -8.94
N GLN A 417 5.46 -25.50 -8.07
CA GLN A 417 4.84 -25.43 -6.73
C GLN A 417 5.39 -24.29 -5.84
N GLN A 418 6.53 -23.69 -6.21
CA GLN A 418 7.17 -22.59 -5.47
C GLN A 418 6.81 -21.19 -6.01
N ARG A 419 6.00 -21.10 -7.08
CA ARG A 419 5.63 -19.85 -7.74
C ARG A 419 4.11 -19.76 -7.89
N GLN A 420 3.60 -18.55 -7.85
CA GLN A 420 2.19 -18.22 -8.08
C GLN A 420 2.13 -17.01 -9.01
N TYR A 421 1.52 -17.12 -10.17
CA TYR A 421 1.31 -15.98 -11.07
C TYR A 421 0.01 -16.11 -11.88
N PRO A 422 -0.83 -15.07 -11.95
CA PRO A 422 -0.68 -13.79 -11.26
C PRO A 422 -1.05 -13.89 -9.78
N THR A 423 -0.40 -13.04 -8.98
CA THR A 423 -0.77 -12.82 -7.57
C THR A 423 -2.10 -12.04 -7.47
N TYR A 424 -2.40 -11.22 -8.47
CA TYR A 424 -3.72 -10.65 -8.71
C TYR A 424 -3.95 -10.35 -10.21
N TRP A 425 -5.13 -10.70 -10.72
CA TRP A 425 -5.56 -10.27 -12.07
C TRP A 425 -5.86 -8.76 -12.14
N GLY A 426 -6.13 -8.16 -10.98
CA GLY A 426 -6.48 -6.76 -10.83
C GLY A 426 -7.84 -6.63 -10.15
N HIS A 427 -7.92 -5.74 -9.17
CA HIS A 427 -9.20 -5.38 -8.61
C HIS A 427 -10.03 -4.72 -9.72
N LEU A 428 -11.14 -5.37 -10.10
CA LEU A 428 -12.31 -4.60 -10.48
C LEU A 428 -12.52 -3.54 -9.36
N PRO A 429 -13.02 -2.33 -9.67
CA PRO A 429 -13.33 -1.33 -8.65
C PRO A 429 -14.02 -1.99 -7.46
N ALA A 430 -13.70 -1.62 -6.21
CA ALA A 430 -14.12 -2.43 -5.05
C ALA A 430 -15.65 -2.72 -5.00
N TRP A 431 -16.46 -1.83 -5.58
CA TRP A 431 -17.89 -2.02 -5.81
C TRP A 431 -18.24 -3.13 -6.83
N LEU A 432 -17.48 -3.27 -7.91
CA LEU A 432 -17.69 -4.23 -9.00
C LEU A 432 -17.06 -5.60 -8.72
N TRP A 433 -15.94 -5.68 -7.99
CA TRP A 433 -15.46 -6.98 -7.46
C TRP A 433 -16.48 -7.58 -6.51
N LYS A 434 -17.01 -6.76 -5.59
CA LYS A 434 -18.09 -7.14 -4.68
C LYS A 434 -19.33 -7.63 -5.45
N LYS A 435 -19.73 -6.92 -6.51
CA LYS A 435 -20.88 -7.28 -7.35
C LYS A 435 -20.68 -8.59 -8.13
N ILE A 436 -19.45 -8.91 -8.57
CA ILE A 436 -19.16 -10.21 -9.20
C ILE A 436 -19.18 -11.35 -8.18
N GLN A 437 -18.66 -11.13 -6.97
CA GLN A 437 -18.79 -12.11 -5.89
C GLN A 437 -20.26 -12.36 -5.53
N GLU A 438 -21.06 -11.30 -5.41
CA GLU A 438 -22.52 -11.38 -5.17
C GLU A 438 -23.31 -12.05 -6.31
N CYS A 439 -22.86 -11.95 -7.57
CA CYS A 439 -23.45 -12.69 -8.70
C CYS A 439 -22.99 -14.16 -8.76
N GLY A 440 -21.78 -14.47 -8.29
CA GLY A 440 -21.27 -15.84 -8.25
C GLY A 440 -22.07 -16.70 -7.28
N THR A 441 -22.19 -16.26 -6.01
CA THR A 441 -22.97 -16.99 -5.01
C THR A 441 -24.43 -17.13 -5.40
N LYS A 442 -25.06 -16.10 -5.99
CA LYS A 442 -26.44 -16.20 -6.47
C LYS A 442 -26.66 -17.28 -7.53
N LYS A 443 -25.68 -17.48 -8.42
CA LYS A 443 -25.81 -18.50 -9.47
C LYS A 443 -25.57 -19.91 -8.94
N GLU A 444 -24.73 -20.05 -7.91
CA GLU A 444 -24.56 -21.30 -7.17
C GLU A 444 -25.81 -21.61 -6.32
N GLU A 445 -26.42 -20.60 -5.68
CA GLU A 445 -27.70 -20.68 -4.96
C GLU A 445 -28.85 -21.09 -5.90
N GLU A 446 -29.00 -20.44 -7.07
CA GLU A 446 -30.01 -20.78 -8.08
C GLU A 446 -29.78 -22.19 -8.69
N GLU A 447 -28.53 -22.61 -8.92
CA GLU A 447 -28.20 -23.95 -9.45
C GLU A 447 -28.29 -25.08 -8.41
N GLU A 448 -28.31 -24.77 -7.10
CA GLU A 448 -28.67 -25.71 -6.02
C GLU A 448 -30.19 -25.75 -5.79
N GLU A 449 -30.91 -24.63 -5.92
CA GLU A 449 -32.37 -24.56 -5.78
C GLU A 449 -33.12 -25.24 -6.94
N GLU A 450 -32.56 -25.24 -8.17
CA GLU A 450 -33.07 -26.08 -9.29
C GLU A 450 -32.69 -27.58 -9.18
N ARG A 451 -31.84 -27.96 -8.22
CA ARG A 451 -31.35 -29.35 -8.03
C ARG A 451 -31.89 -30.07 -6.80
N GLY A 452 -32.64 -29.37 -5.94
CA GLY A 452 -33.35 -29.89 -4.76
C GLY A 452 -34.83 -30.18 -5.01
#